data_AF-A0A812VUQ0-F1
#
_entry.id   AF-A0A812VUQ0-F1
#
_cell.length_a   1.000
_cell.length_b   1.000
_cell.length_c   1.000
_cell.angle_alpha   90.00
_cell.angle_beta   90.00
_cell.angle_gamma   90.00
#
_symmetry.space_group_name_H-M   'P 1'
#
loop_
_entity.id
_entity.type
_entity.pdbx_description
1 polymer ?
#
loop_
_entity_poly.entity_id
_entity_poly.type
_entity_poly.pdbx_seq_one_letter_code
_entity_poly.pdbx_strand_id
1 'polypeptide(L)'
;YPSSQIHIKFEPAAEKKPTEEQVYEVLRRYGQLDELTASGDGYTARFRYVSGGVAARNCLHRAPLQLEGQDGPVTTFCIEYKQFVQKWLWETLTANARFVFPLFVVFMFGTTYFIWDPMRTAFVHLRLAAIFSSVPSRSDSEHREGDSHYAGATGLLLRGLQGALRGLREARAVKSSREGLFDDFWSERKSEITELQDWLDQPPERVMLLTGHRGNGLNEMARKLAGHRVLEINVRDMLEVGGAADDHLFLRSFSRSVGYWPAQGMDRQLSAVLDLMLPGSGKQLSRESELLVAVQRVLFAMTQALHTWRLRSIGALNFDATPLILITGFTSENKDRRPGFFEALVSWAAYVSEAKLARVVFVADSSFGEPSILSHLK
;
A
#
# COMPACT_ATOMS: atom_id res chain seq x y z
N TYR A 1 12.01 -42.05 8.66
CA TYR A 1 11.69 -41.42 7.36
C TYR A 1 12.58 -42.02 6.30
N PRO A 2 12.02 -42.60 5.23
CA PRO A 2 12.81 -43.12 4.11
C PRO A 2 13.47 -41.96 3.37
N SER A 3 14.80 -41.98 3.22
CA SER A 3 15.54 -41.02 2.39
C SER A 3 16.47 -41.77 1.44
N SER A 4 16.82 -41.14 0.33
CA SER A 4 17.77 -41.69 -0.64
C SER A 4 19.22 -41.55 -0.20
N GLN A 5 19.50 -40.73 0.82
CA GLN A 5 20.82 -40.54 1.41
C GLN A 5 20.92 -41.29 2.73
N ILE A 6 21.84 -42.25 2.81
CA ILE A 6 22.09 -43.03 4.02
C ILE A 6 23.49 -42.73 4.56
N HIS A 7 23.61 -42.67 5.88
CA HIS A 7 24.85 -42.57 6.62
C HIS A 7 25.13 -43.93 7.27
N ILE A 8 26.31 -44.48 7.02
CA ILE A 8 26.70 -45.83 7.41
C ILE A 8 27.83 -45.69 8.44
N LYS A 9 27.58 -46.13 9.66
CA LYS A 9 28.56 -46.26 10.74
C LYS A 9 28.90 -47.74 10.94
N PHE A 10 30.07 -48.04 11.50
CA PHE A 10 30.49 -49.42 11.79
C PHE A 10 30.70 -49.59 13.30
N GLU A 11 30.02 -50.57 13.90
CA GLU A 11 30.15 -50.89 15.33
C GLU A 11 30.54 -52.36 15.52
N PRO A 12 31.54 -52.71 16.36
CA PRO A 12 32.49 -51.82 17.04
C PRO A 12 33.43 -51.12 16.05
N ALA A 13 34.04 -49.99 16.46
CA ALA A 13 35.02 -49.27 15.64
C ALA A 13 36.22 -50.18 15.38
N ALA A 14 36.23 -50.85 14.23
CA ALA A 14 37.30 -51.75 13.85
C ALA A 14 38.60 -50.98 13.63
N GLU A 15 39.73 -51.53 14.08
CA GLU A 15 41.07 -50.98 13.83
C GLU A 15 41.37 -50.83 12.33
N LYS A 16 40.68 -51.62 11.49
CA LYS A 16 40.73 -51.54 10.02
C LYS A 16 39.38 -51.07 9.49
N LYS A 17 39.34 -49.83 8.99
CA LYS A 17 38.15 -49.31 8.28
C LYS A 17 37.93 -50.15 7.01
N PRO A 18 36.68 -50.58 6.70
CA PRO A 18 36.39 -51.29 5.47
C PRO A 18 36.72 -50.42 4.26
N THR A 19 37.27 -51.01 3.19
CA THR A 19 37.60 -50.29 1.96
C THR A 19 36.32 -49.78 1.29
N GLU A 20 36.38 -48.59 0.68
CA GLU A 20 35.26 -47.99 -0.05
C GLU A 20 34.66 -48.95 -1.09
N GLU A 21 35.50 -49.71 -1.78
CA GLU A 21 35.12 -50.72 -2.77
C GLU A 21 34.23 -51.83 -2.17
N GLN A 22 34.57 -52.33 -0.99
CA GLN A 22 33.79 -53.38 -0.31
C GLN A 22 32.40 -52.87 0.08
N VAL A 23 32.32 -51.63 0.54
CA VAL A 23 31.06 -50.98 0.89
C VAL A 23 30.23 -50.74 -0.37
N TYR A 24 30.87 -50.34 -1.48
CA TYR A 24 30.21 -50.15 -2.77
C TYR A 24 29.62 -51.45 -3.33
N GLU A 25 30.36 -52.56 -3.29
CA GLU A 25 29.89 -53.87 -3.77
C GLU A 25 28.65 -54.37 -3.03
N VAL A 26 28.62 -54.17 -1.71
CA VAL A 26 27.49 -54.57 -0.87
C VAL A 26 26.27 -53.70 -1.16
N LEU A 27 26.44 -52.38 -1.26
CA LEU A 27 25.34 -51.44 -1.45
C LEU A 27 24.73 -51.48 -2.86
N ARG A 28 25.53 -51.75 -3.89
CA ARG A 28 25.08 -51.76 -5.30
C ARG A 28 24.01 -52.83 -5.58
N ARG A 29 23.96 -53.90 -4.78
CA ARG A 29 22.93 -54.97 -4.90
C ARG A 29 21.52 -54.47 -4.59
N TYR A 30 21.39 -53.39 -3.81
CA TYR A 30 20.11 -52.85 -3.37
C TYR A 30 19.61 -51.69 -4.24
N GLY A 31 20.43 -51.16 -5.15
CA GLY A 31 20.03 -50.13 -6.10
C GLY A 31 21.18 -49.40 -6.78
N GLN A 32 20.85 -48.51 -7.71
CA GLN A 32 21.83 -47.65 -8.37
C GLN A 32 22.33 -46.57 -7.39
N LEU A 33 23.64 -46.58 -7.15
CA LEU A 33 24.36 -45.59 -6.34
C LEU A 33 24.82 -44.44 -7.26
N ASP A 34 24.48 -43.21 -6.89
CA ASP A 34 24.93 -42.00 -7.59
C ASP A 34 26.28 -41.52 -7.04
N GLU A 35 26.46 -41.59 -5.71
CA GLU A 35 27.63 -41.04 -5.02
C GLU A 35 27.91 -41.81 -3.72
N LEU A 36 29.17 -42.14 -3.47
CA LEU A 36 29.68 -42.70 -2.22
C LEU A 36 30.79 -41.79 -1.72
N THR A 37 30.70 -41.30 -0.49
CA THR A 37 31.70 -40.40 0.10
C THR A 37 32.08 -40.88 1.50
N ALA A 38 33.38 -40.89 1.79
CA ALA A 38 33.88 -41.15 3.14
C ALA A 38 33.58 -39.95 4.06
N SER A 39 32.73 -40.17 5.05
CA SER A 39 32.48 -39.23 6.15
C SER A 39 33.41 -39.61 7.30
N GLY A 40 33.93 -38.70 8.11
CA GLY A 40 35.03 -39.00 9.06
C GLY A 40 34.85 -40.26 9.92
N ASP A 41 33.60 -40.55 10.31
CA ASP A 41 33.17 -41.68 11.16
C ASP A 41 32.50 -42.84 10.38
N GLY A 42 32.42 -42.78 9.04
CA GLY A 42 31.67 -43.75 8.23
C GLY A 42 31.60 -43.47 6.73
N TYR A 43 30.56 -43.97 6.05
CA TYR A 43 30.31 -43.69 4.62
C TYR A 43 28.93 -43.06 4.43
N THR A 44 28.83 -42.04 3.58
CA THR A 44 27.55 -41.51 3.12
C THR A 44 27.30 -41.98 1.69
N ALA A 45 26.24 -42.75 1.49
CA ALA A 45 25.84 -43.26 0.19
C ALA A 45 24.54 -42.58 -0.27
N ARG A 46 24.52 -42.14 -1.53
CA ARG A 46 23.34 -41.56 -2.18
C ARG A 46 22.85 -42.51 -3.26
N PHE A 47 21.62 -43.01 -3.08
CA PHE A 47 20.92 -43.79 -4.09
C PHE A 47 20.13 -42.89 -5.05
N ARG A 48 20.00 -43.33 -6.29
CA ARG A 48 19.16 -42.66 -7.30
C ARG A 48 17.69 -42.66 -6.92
N TYR A 49 17.23 -43.74 -6.28
CA TYR A 49 15.84 -43.93 -5.85
C TYR A 49 15.75 -44.18 -4.35
N VAL A 50 14.70 -43.65 -3.71
CA VAL A 50 14.43 -43.85 -2.27
C VAL A 50 14.23 -45.32 -1.94
N SER A 51 13.65 -46.11 -2.84
CA SER A 51 13.48 -47.56 -2.68
C SER A 51 14.80 -48.29 -2.44
N GLY A 52 15.89 -47.88 -3.11
CA GLY A 52 17.21 -48.48 -2.92
C GLY A 52 17.80 -48.18 -1.54
N GLY A 53 17.66 -46.93 -1.08
CA GLY A 53 18.06 -46.55 0.29
C GLY A 53 17.25 -47.27 1.36
N VAL A 54 15.96 -47.52 1.10
CA VAL A 54 15.08 -48.26 2.02
C VAL A 54 15.41 -49.74 2.08
N ALA A 55 15.61 -50.37 0.92
CA ALA A 55 16.01 -51.77 0.85
C ALA A 55 17.38 -51.98 1.52
N ALA A 56 18.36 -51.13 1.21
CA ALA A 56 19.69 -51.18 1.82
C ALA A 56 19.60 -51.04 3.34
N ARG A 57 18.85 -50.06 3.87
CA ARG A 57 18.70 -49.91 5.32
C ARG A 57 18.00 -51.12 5.94
N ASN A 58 16.91 -51.60 5.37
CA ASN A 58 16.14 -52.71 5.96
C ASN A 58 16.94 -54.03 5.96
N CYS A 59 17.79 -54.27 4.95
CA CYS A 59 18.53 -55.52 4.80
C CYS A 59 19.92 -55.49 5.44
N LEU A 60 20.60 -54.34 5.44
CA LEU A 60 21.99 -54.23 5.91
C LEU A 60 22.10 -53.67 7.32
N HIS A 61 21.06 -53.04 7.88
CA HIS A 61 21.15 -52.55 9.25
C HIS A 61 21.34 -53.71 10.24
N ARG A 62 22.45 -53.67 10.98
CA ARG A 62 23.02 -54.71 11.85
C ARG A 62 23.46 -55.99 11.15
N ALA A 63 23.64 -55.96 9.83
CA ALA A 63 24.23 -57.09 9.12
C ALA A 63 25.72 -57.22 9.48
N PRO A 64 26.20 -58.46 9.71
CA PRO A 64 27.60 -58.72 9.98
C PRO A 64 28.44 -58.56 8.71
N LEU A 65 29.52 -57.79 8.80
CA LEU A 65 30.58 -57.73 7.80
C LEU A 65 31.74 -58.61 8.25
N GLN A 66 31.98 -59.68 7.49
CA GLN A 66 33.22 -60.44 7.59
C GLN A 66 34.24 -59.77 6.67
N LEU A 67 35.19 -59.07 7.28
CA LEU A 67 36.39 -58.61 6.59
C LEU A 67 37.33 -59.81 6.45
N GLU A 68 37.90 -60.00 5.26
CA GLU A 68 38.90 -61.04 5.03
C GLU A 68 40.09 -60.84 5.98
N GLY A 69 40.34 -61.83 6.84
CA GLY A 69 41.50 -61.90 7.72
C GLY A 69 41.35 -61.30 9.13
N GLN A 70 40.16 -61.32 9.75
CA GLN A 70 39.98 -60.85 11.14
C GLN A 70 39.29 -61.89 12.05
N ASP A 71 40.05 -62.47 13.01
CA ASP A 71 39.55 -63.26 14.16
C ASP A 71 39.12 -62.33 15.31
N GLY A 72 38.27 -61.34 15.00
CA GLY A 72 37.82 -60.29 15.93
C GLY A 72 36.29 -60.14 15.99
N PRO A 73 35.77 -59.26 16.87
CA PRO A 73 34.32 -59.04 17.00
C PRO A 73 33.73 -58.60 15.67
N VAL A 74 32.62 -59.25 15.30
CA VAL A 74 31.93 -59.05 14.02
C VAL A 74 31.52 -57.58 13.87
N THR A 75 32.07 -56.90 12.86
CA THR A 75 31.69 -55.52 12.54
C THR A 75 30.27 -55.50 12.01
N THR A 76 29.44 -54.63 12.56
CA THR A 76 28.02 -54.49 12.17
C THR A 76 27.80 -53.15 11.48
N PHE A 77 27.04 -53.18 10.39
CA PHE A 77 26.59 -51.96 9.70
C PHE A 77 25.50 -51.26 10.52
N CYS A 78 25.70 -50.00 10.89
CA CYS A 78 24.67 -49.14 11.46
C CYS A 78 24.27 -48.10 10.41
N ILE A 79 23.10 -48.29 9.79
CA ILE A 79 22.61 -47.44 8.69
C ILE A 79 21.53 -46.48 9.20
N GLU A 80 21.86 -45.20 9.22
CA GLU A 80 20.97 -44.10 9.58
C GLU A 80 20.54 -43.33 8.33
N TYR A 81 19.26 -42.96 8.23
CA TYR A 81 18.83 -42.06 7.15
C TYR A 81 19.32 -40.64 7.44
N LYS A 82 19.93 -39.98 6.44
CA LYS A 82 20.17 -38.54 6.54
C LYS A 82 18.83 -37.82 6.46
N GLN A 83 18.55 -36.96 7.43
CA GLN A 83 17.31 -36.19 7.47
C GLN A 83 17.28 -35.22 6.29
N PHE A 84 16.14 -35.16 5.61
CA PHE A 84 15.93 -34.23 4.50
C PHE A 84 15.82 -32.79 5.03
N VAL A 85 16.48 -31.84 4.37
CA VAL A 85 16.58 -30.43 4.83
C VAL A 85 15.20 -29.79 5.04
N GLN A 86 14.22 -30.10 4.19
CA GLN A 86 12.86 -29.57 4.33
C GLN A 86 12.20 -30.03 5.62
N LYS A 87 12.42 -31.29 6.04
CA LYS A 87 11.85 -31.82 7.28
C LYS A 87 12.50 -31.15 8.48
N TRP A 88 13.82 -31.05 8.47
CA TRP A 88 14.57 -30.34 9.51
C TRP A 88 14.11 -28.88 9.64
N LEU A 89 13.87 -28.19 8.51
CA LEU A 89 13.35 -26.82 8.51
C LEU A 89 11.94 -26.75 9.09
N TRP A 90 11.02 -27.61 8.65
CA TRP A 90 9.66 -27.67 9.20
C TRP A 90 9.66 -27.98 10.69
N GLU A 91 10.45 -28.95 11.13
CA GLU A 91 10.57 -29.32 12.55
C GLU A 91 11.14 -28.16 13.36
N THR A 92 12.16 -27.45 12.85
CA THR A 92 12.75 -26.27 13.49
C THR A 92 11.76 -25.10 13.57
N LEU A 93 10.96 -24.88 12.51
CA LEU A 93 9.91 -23.86 12.47
C LEU A 93 8.79 -24.16 13.47
N THR A 94 8.29 -25.41 13.51
CA THR A 94 7.22 -25.80 14.43
C THR A 94 7.68 -25.89 15.89
N ALA A 95 8.92 -26.34 16.13
CA ALA A 95 9.47 -26.42 17.48
C ALA A 95 9.70 -25.04 18.10
N ASN A 96 10.00 -24.03 17.27
CA ASN A 96 10.25 -22.66 17.70
C ASN A 96 9.13 -21.69 17.26
N ALA A 97 7.89 -22.18 17.10
CA ALA A 97 6.77 -21.37 16.61
C ALA A 97 6.58 -20.06 17.39
N ARG A 98 6.88 -20.06 18.70
CA ARG A 98 6.82 -18.87 19.58
C ARG A 98 7.71 -17.70 19.14
N PHE A 99 8.81 -17.96 18.43
CA PHE A 99 9.73 -16.93 17.94
C PHE A 99 9.59 -16.73 16.43
N VAL A 100 9.32 -17.80 15.70
CA VAL A 100 9.16 -17.78 14.23
C VAL A 100 7.92 -16.99 13.83
N PHE A 101 6.80 -17.18 14.53
CA PHE A 101 5.55 -16.49 14.23
C PHE A 101 5.66 -14.96 14.37
N PRO A 102 6.16 -14.37 15.48
CA PRO A 102 6.30 -12.92 15.56
C PRO A 102 7.32 -12.39 14.56
N LEU A 103 8.43 -13.09 14.31
CA LEU A 103 9.41 -12.69 13.30
C LEU A 103 8.81 -12.67 11.89
N PHE A 104 8.04 -13.69 11.54
CA PHE A 104 7.33 -13.76 10.26
C PHE A 104 6.35 -12.61 10.09
N VAL A 105 5.59 -12.30 11.14
CA VAL A 105 4.62 -11.19 11.14
C VAL A 105 5.33 -9.85 10.94
N VAL A 106 6.42 -9.59 11.66
CA VAL A 106 7.23 -8.38 11.49
C VAL A 106 7.78 -8.27 10.07
N PHE A 107 8.29 -9.37 9.51
CA PHE A 107 8.80 -9.39 8.14
C PHE A 107 7.70 -9.17 7.10
N MET A 108 6.55 -9.82 7.27
CA MET A 108 5.40 -9.70 6.37
C MET A 108 4.87 -8.26 6.35
N PHE A 109 4.65 -7.65 7.51
CA PHE A 109 4.21 -6.26 7.57
C PHE A 109 5.29 -5.27 7.14
N GLY A 110 6.55 -5.50 7.48
CA GLY A 110 7.67 -4.65 7.09
C GLY A 110 7.90 -4.60 5.58
N THR A 111 7.91 -5.76 4.91
CA THR A 111 8.01 -5.84 3.45
C THR A 111 6.81 -5.19 2.76
N THR A 112 5.63 -5.36 3.33
CA THR A 112 4.41 -4.72 2.83
C THR A 112 4.52 -3.20 2.90
N TYR A 113 4.96 -2.62 4.01
CA TYR A 113 5.18 -1.18 4.13
C TYR A 113 6.20 -0.67 3.09
N PHE A 114 7.32 -1.39 2.91
CA PHE A 114 8.36 -1.05 1.95
C PHE A 114 7.86 -0.96 0.50
N ILE A 115 6.90 -1.80 0.11
CA ILE A 115 6.34 -1.81 -1.24
C ILE A 115 5.23 -0.75 -1.40
N TRP A 116 4.33 -0.63 -0.43
CA TRP A 116 3.15 0.22 -0.58
C TRP A 116 3.39 1.69 -0.30
N ASP A 117 4.38 2.06 0.52
CA ASP A 117 4.68 3.47 0.79
C ASP A 117 5.09 4.25 -0.47
N PRO A 118 6.05 3.79 -1.31
CA PRO A 118 6.38 4.49 -2.55
C PRO A 118 5.24 4.47 -3.58
N MET A 119 4.41 3.42 -3.57
CA MET A 119 3.23 3.37 -4.43
C MET A 119 2.22 4.45 -4.03
N ARG A 120 1.96 4.63 -2.73
CA ARG A 120 1.01 5.63 -2.22
C ARG A 120 1.41 7.06 -2.59
N THR A 121 2.69 7.41 -2.40
CA THR A 121 3.19 8.73 -2.79
C THR A 121 3.08 8.93 -4.31
N ALA A 122 3.44 7.91 -5.12
CA ALA A 122 3.28 7.95 -6.56
C ALA A 122 1.83 8.21 -7.01
N PHE A 123 0.83 7.60 -6.37
CA PHE A 123 -0.57 7.87 -6.66
C PHE A 123 -0.99 9.30 -6.35
N VAL A 124 -0.50 9.89 -5.25
CA VAL A 124 -0.72 11.31 -4.96
C VAL A 124 -0.09 12.18 -6.04
N HIS A 125 1.15 11.90 -6.46
CA HIS A 125 1.80 12.62 -7.57
C HIS A 125 0.98 12.51 -8.86
N LEU A 126 0.47 11.33 -9.20
CA LEU A 126 -0.37 11.13 -10.38
C LEU A 126 -1.69 11.89 -10.29
N ARG A 127 -2.31 11.95 -9.10
CA ARG A 127 -3.55 12.69 -8.88
C ARG A 127 -3.33 14.19 -9.06
N LEU A 128 -2.29 14.75 -8.44
CA LEU A 128 -1.94 16.17 -8.58
C LEU A 128 -1.54 16.47 -10.03
N ALA A 129 -0.74 15.60 -10.66
CA ALA A 129 -0.40 15.74 -12.08
C ALA A 129 -1.66 15.73 -12.94
N ALA A 130 -2.61 14.81 -12.74
CA ALA A 130 -3.84 14.76 -13.53
C ALA A 130 -4.70 16.03 -13.38
N ILE A 131 -4.79 16.58 -12.16
CA ILE A 131 -5.57 17.80 -11.90
C ILE A 131 -4.89 19.02 -12.54
N PHE A 132 -3.58 19.20 -12.31
CA PHE A 132 -2.85 20.41 -12.71
C PHE A 132 -2.28 20.37 -14.14
N SER A 133 -2.08 19.19 -14.74
CA SER A 133 -1.61 19.07 -16.14
C SER A 133 -2.71 19.25 -17.18
N SER A 134 -3.98 19.43 -16.76
CA SER A 134 -5.07 19.76 -17.67
C SER A 134 -4.90 21.18 -18.23
N VAL A 135 -4.11 21.27 -19.31
CA VAL A 135 -4.11 22.39 -20.26
C VAL A 135 -5.03 21.97 -21.40
N PRO A 136 -6.20 22.60 -21.60
CA PRO A 136 -6.88 22.50 -22.87
C PRO A 136 -6.08 23.35 -23.86
N SER A 137 -5.31 22.72 -24.75
CA SER A 137 -4.89 23.40 -25.99
C SER A 137 -6.14 23.73 -26.79
N ARG A 138 -6.43 25.01 -26.95
CA ARG A 138 -7.47 25.52 -27.83
C ARG A 138 -6.84 26.35 -28.94
N SER A 139 -6.61 25.69 -30.08
CA SER A 139 -6.47 26.17 -31.48
C SER A 139 -5.74 25.03 -32.22
N ASP A 140 -6.26 24.30 -33.19
CA ASP A 140 -7.24 24.62 -34.23
C ASP A 140 -8.05 23.38 -34.62
N SER A 141 -9.22 23.66 -35.18
CA SER A 141 -10.03 22.73 -35.93
C SER A 141 -9.27 22.16 -37.13
N GLU A 142 -9.19 20.84 -37.25
CA GLU A 142 -9.25 20.22 -38.57
C GLU A 142 -9.98 18.88 -38.48
N HIS A 143 -11.05 18.77 -39.27
CA HIS A 143 -11.75 17.54 -39.55
C HIS A 143 -10.74 16.49 -40.01
N ARG A 144 -10.60 15.41 -39.24
CA ARG A 144 -10.06 14.17 -39.77
C ARG A 144 -11.01 13.04 -39.41
N GLU A 145 -12.06 12.99 -40.21
CA GLU A 145 -12.86 11.80 -40.47
C GLU A 145 -11.91 10.76 -41.06
N GLY A 146 -11.34 9.95 -40.17
CA GLY A 146 -10.41 8.89 -40.48
C GLY A 146 -11.07 7.58 -40.10
N ASP A 147 -11.64 6.93 -41.10
CA ASP A 147 -12.05 5.54 -41.07
C ASP A 147 -11.00 4.69 -40.36
N SER A 148 -11.41 4.03 -39.27
CA SER A 148 -10.70 2.87 -38.77
C SER A 148 -11.71 1.81 -38.41
N HIS A 149 -11.87 0.92 -39.40
CA HIS A 149 -12.39 -0.42 -39.26
C HIS A 149 -11.76 -1.12 -38.03
N TYR A 150 -12.45 -1.09 -36.90
CA TYR A 150 -12.24 -2.05 -35.81
C TYR A 150 -13.40 -3.05 -35.83
N ALA A 151 -13.31 -4.00 -36.77
CA ALA A 151 -14.11 -5.21 -36.75
C ALA A 151 -13.56 -6.15 -35.67
N GLY A 152 -14.10 -6.06 -34.46
CA GLY A 152 -13.72 -6.90 -33.33
C GLY A 152 -14.44 -6.51 -32.04
N ALA A 153 -14.24 -7.30 -30.97
CA ALA A 153 -14.87 -7.10 -29.66
C ALA A 153 -14.67 -5.68 -29.07
N THR A 154 -13.60 -4.99 -29.47
CA THR A 154 -13.32 -3.60 -29.12
C THR A 154 -14.31 -2.61 -29.75
N GLY A 155 -14.78 -2.87 -30.97
CA GLY A 155 -15.80 -2.06 -31.64
C GLY A 155 -17.17 -2.17 -30.99
N LEU A 156 -17.52 -3.35 -30.47
CA LEU A 156 -18.78 -3.57 -29.74
C LEU A 156 -18.77 -2.89 -28.37
N LEU A 157 -17.63 -2.91 -27.67
CA LEU A 157 -17.42 -2.17 -26.42
C LEU A 157 -17.49 -0.65 -26.62
N LEU A 158 -16.85 -0.12 -27.66
CA LEU A 158 -16.92 1.31 -27.99
C LEU A 158 -18.34 1.75 -28.37
N ARG A 159 -19.10 0.88 -29.07
CA ARG A 159 -20.51 1.15 -29.41
C ARG A 159 -21.43 1.11 -28.18
N GLY A 160 -21.16 0.22 -27.23
CA GLY A 160 -21.81 0.20 -25.91
C GLY A 160 -21.48 1.43 -25.07
N LEU A 161 -20.23 1.91 -25.13
CA LEU A 161 -19.79 3.14 -24.49
C LEU A 161 -20.46 4.38 -25.12
N GLN A 162 -20.63 4.40 -26.44
CA GLN A 162 -21.37 5.45 -27.16
C GLN A 162 -22.87 5.46 -26.79
N GLY A 163 -23.49 4.30 -26.59
CA GLY A 163 -24.86 4.18 -26.09
C GLY A 163 -25.01 4.72 -24.66
N ALA A 164 -24.07 4.43 -23.78
CA ALA A 164 -24.00 4.99 -22.42
C ALA A 164 -23.75 6.51 -22.42
N LEU A 165 -22.95 7.01 -23.37
CA LEU A 165 -22.73 8.45 -23.60
C LEU A 165 -23.97 9.18 -24.13
N ARG A 166 -24.90 8.47 -24.81
CA ARG A 166 -26.22 9.03 -25.18
C ARG A 166 -27.11 9.24 -23.95
N GLY A 167 -27.10 8.33 -22.98
CA GLY A 167 -27.77 8.52 -21.69
C GLY A 167 -27.18 9.67 -20.86
N LEU A 168 -25.87 9.92 -20.98
CA LEU A 168 -25.21 11.10 -20.41
C LEU A 168 -25.58 12.42 -21.12
N ARG A 169 -26.11 12.37 -22.35
CA ARG A 169 -26.57 13.54 -23.10
C ARG A 169 -27.93 14.05 -22.60
N GLU A 170 -28.81 13.17 -22.12
CA GLU A 170 -30.04 13.54 -21.41
C GLU A 170 -29.74 14.15 -20.03
N ALA A 171 -28.73 13.65 -19.32
CA ALA A 171 -28.22 14.29 -18.10
C ALA A 171 -27.61 15.69 -18.38
N ARG A 172 -27.08 15.93 -19.59
CA ARG A 172 -26.52 17.21 -20.01
C ARG A 172 -27.58 18.27 -20.30
N ALA A 173 -28.78 17.88 -20.73
CA ALA A 173 -29.91 18.80 -20.90
C ALA A 173 -30.41 19.34 -19.55
N VAL A 174 -30.46 18.48 -18.52
CA VAL A 174 -30.78 18.90 -17.14
C VAL A 174 -29.67 19.76 -16.53
N LYS A 175 -28.40 19.51 -16.88
CA LYS A 175 -27.26 20.33 -16.45
C LYS A 175 -27.27 21.73 -17.09
N SER A 176 -27.59 21.84 -18.38
CA SER A 176 -27.69 23.12 -19.10
C SER A 176 -28.80 24.02 -18.57
N SER A 177 -29.95 23.44 -18.18
CA SER A 177 -31.05 24.23 -17.59
C SER A 177 -30.73 24.70 -16.16
N ARG A 178 -29.93 23.94 -15.41
CA ARG A 178 -29.38 24.39 -14.11
C ARG A 178 -28.33 25.48 -14.32
N GLU A 179 -27.42 25.33 -15.28
CA GLU A 179 -26.39 26.33 -15.60
C GLU A 179 -26.97 27.71 -15.93
N GLY A 180 -28.10 27.78 -16.66
CA GLY A 180 -28.80 29.05 -16.92
C GLY A 180 -29.39 29.72 -15.67
N LEU A 181 -30.06 28.94 -14.80
CA LEU A 181 -30.55 29.44 -13.50
C LEU A 181 -29.40 29.83 -12.55
N PHE A 182 -28.26 29.15 -12.66
CA PHE A 182 -27.07 29.48 -11.89
C PHE A 182 -26.40 30.77 -12.40
N ASP A 183 -26.28 30.99 -13.70
CA ASP A 183 -25.72 32.24 -14.23
C ASP A 183 -26.55 33.47 -13.83
N ASP A 184 -27.87 33.34 -13.76
CA ASP A 184 -28.75 34.39 -13.23
C ASP A 184 -28.51 34.62 -11.72
N PHE A 185 -28.43 33.57 -10.89
CA PHE A 185 -28.13 33.68 -9.46
C PHE A 185 -26.75 34.32 -9.20
N TRP A 186 -25.75 34.02 -10.02
CA TRP A 186 -24.40 34.57 -9.89
C TRP A 186 -24.26 35.97 -10.50
N SER A 187 -25.26 36.44 -11.26
CA SER A 187 -25.21 37.76 -11.88
C SER A 187 -25.25 38.90 -10.85
N GLU A 188 -25.93 38.69 -9.72
CA GLU A 188 -26.03 39.63 -8.60
C GLU A 188 -24.76 39.69 -7.74
N ARG A 189 -23.95 38.62 -7.75
CA ARG A 189 -22.73 38.49 -6.93
C ARG A 189 -21.42 38.66 -7.70
N LYS A 190 -21.49 39.31 -8.88
CA LYS A 190 -20.30 39.55 -9.71
C LYS A 190 -19.19 40.30 -8.97
N SER A 191 -19.53 41.21 -8.06
CA SER A 191 -18.54 41.93 -7.26
C SER A 191 -17.73 41.01 -6.34
N GLU A 192 -18.39 40.06 -5.66
CA GLU A 192 -17.72 39.06 -4.81
C GLU A 192 -16.83 38.12 -5.64
N ILE A 193 -17.33 37.72 -6.81
CA ILE A 193 -16.59 36.88 -7.76
C ILE A 193 -15.32 37.60 -8.25
N THR A 194 -15.41 38.88 -8.59
CA THR A 194 -14.24 39.69 -9.00
C THR A 194 -13.24 39.83 -7.87
N GLU A 195 -13.68 40.12 -6.64
CA GLU A 195 -12.79 40.22 -5.47
C GLU A 195 -12.06 38.88 -5.21
N LEU A 196 -12.76 37.76 -5.38
CA LEU A 196 -12.15 36.43 -5.27
C LEU A 196 -11.13 36.16 -6.38
N GLN A 197 -11.40 36.60 -7.61
CA GLN A 197 -10.46 36.51 -8.72
C GLN A 197 -9.22 37.35 -8.45
N ASP A 198 -9.39 38.61 -8.03
CA ASP A 198 -8.29 39.50 -7.66
C ASP A 198 -7.44 38.92 -6.53
N TRP A 199 -8.07 38.20 -5.58
CA TRP A 199 -7.35 37.49 -4.53
C TRP A 199 -6.58 36.26 -5.05
N LEU A 200 -7.17 35.51 -5.98
CA LEU A 200 -6.51 34.36 -6.61
C LEU A 200 -5.30 34.75 -7.45
N ASP A 201 -5.30 35.96 -8.02
CA ASP A 201 -4.18 36.52 -8.78
C ASP A 201 -3.04 37.01 -7.87
N GLN A 202 -3.33 37.31 -6.60
CA GLN A 202 -2.33 37.72 -5.60
C GLN A 202 -1.40 36.54 -5.18
N PRO A 203 -0.22 36.82 -4.59
CA PRO A 203 0.73 35.78 -4.21
C PRO A 203 0.16 34.80 -3.16
N PRO A 204 0.59 33.52 -3.19
CA PRO A 204 -0.04 32.42 -2.44
C PRO A 204 0.29 32.39 -0.93
N GLU A 205 0.92 33.42 -0.38
CA GLU A 205 1.35 33.49 1.03
C GLU A 205 0.20 33.65 2.03
N ARG A 206 -1.03 33.80 1.55
CA ARG A 206 -2.21 34.00 2.38
C ARG A 206 -3.19 32.86 2.19
N VAL A 207 -3.86 32.53 3.28
CA VAL A 207 -5.01 31.63 3.32
C VAL A 207 -6.27 32.47 3.26
N MET A 208 -7.25 32.08 2.44
CA MET A 208 -8.57 32.72 2.39
C MET A 208 -9.59 31.91 3.17
N LEU A 209 -10.39 32.61 3.98
CA LEU A 209 -11.55 32.04 4.65
C LEU A 209 -12.83 32.66 4.06
N LEU A 210 -13.62 31.83 3.40
CA LEU A 210 -14.96 32.17 2.93
C LEU A 210 -15.96 31.73 3.99
N THR A 211 -16.64 32.71 4.59
CA THR A 211 -17.70 32.44 5.57
C THR A 211 -19.06 32.86 5.01
N GLY A 212 -20.09 32.10 5.34
CA GLY A 212 -21.47 32.47 5.05
C GLY A 212 -22.46 31.43 5.53
N HIS A 213 -23.74 31.78 5.52
CA HIS A 213 -24.80 30.87 5.95
C HIS A 213 -24.90 29.64 5.03
N ARG A 214 -25.27 28.49 5.62
CA ARG A 214 -25.57 27.26 4.88
C ARG A 214 -26.59 27.54 3.77
N GLY A 215 -26.30 27.06 2.56
CA GLY A 215 -27.18 27.22 1.40
C GLY A 215 -26.90 28.45 0.53
N ASN A 216 -25.98 29.34 0.92
CA ASN A 216 -25.58 30.48 0.09
C ASN A 216 -24.80 30.12 -1.19
N GLY A 217 -24.54 28.85 -1.46
CA GLY A 217 -23.85 28.42 -2.68
C GLY A 217 -22.36 28.74 -2.73
N LEU A 218 -21.72 29.15 -1.62
CA LEU A 218 -20.29 29.49 -1.57
C LEU A 218 -19.38 28.36 -2.07
N ASN A 219 -19.70 27.10 -1.76
CA ASN A 219 -18.96 25.93 -2.27
C ASN A 219 -19.00 25.87 -3.80
N GLU A 220 -20.18 26.14 -4.40
CA GLU A 220 -20.35 26.13 -5.85
C GLU A 220 -19.68 27.35 -6.50
N MET A 221 -19.66 28.50 -5.83
CA MET A 221 -18.92 29.68 -6.26
C MET A 221 -17.43 29.38 -6.36
N ALA A 222 -16.86 28.85 -5.27
CA ALA A 222 -15.44 28.51 -5.20
C ALA A 222 -15.10 27.46 -6.26
N ARG A 223 -15.94 26.43 -6.44
CA ARG A 223 -15.74 25.41 -7.48
C ARG A 223 -15.77 25.99 -8.89
N LYS A 224 -16.69 26.93 -9.18
CA LYS A 224 -16.82 27.56 -10.50
C LYS A 224 -15.65 28.48 -10.82
N LEU A 225 -15.22 29.28 -9.84
CA LEU A 225 -14.08 30.20 -9.95
C LEU A 225 -12.75 29.48 -10.11
N ALA A 226 -12.57 28.42 -9.33
CA ALA A 226 -11.35 27.64 -9.28
C ALA A 226 -11.18 26.74 -10.53
N GLY A 227 -12.27 26.46 -11.26
CA GLY A 227 -12.26 25.76 -12.54
C GLY A 227 -11.87 24.28 -12.42
N HIS A 228 -11.22 23.72 -13.45
CA HIS A 228 -10.83 22.30 -13.50
C HIS A 228 -9.50 21.99 -12.80
N ARG A 229 -8.77 23.01 -12.31
CA ARG A 229 -7.41 22.88 -11.74
C ARG A 229 -7.42 22.96 -10.21
N VAL A 230 -8.34 22.23 -9.59
CA VAL A 230 -8.62 22.35 -8.15
C VAL A 230 -8.62 20.99 -7.51
N LEU A 231 -7.90 20.88 -6.40
CA LEU A 231 -8.07 19.76 -5.50
C LEU A 231 -9.13 20.12 -4.46
N GLU A 232 -10.29 19.47 -4.56
CA GLU A 232 -11.40 19.66 -3.62
C GLU A 232 -11.35 18.61 -2.50
N ILE A 233 -11.34 19.08 -1.26
CA ILE A 233 -11.39 18.27 -0.03
C ILE A 233 -12.69 18.62 0.71
N ASN A 234 -13.73 17.81 0.51
CA ASN A 234 -15.04 18.01 1.14
C ASN A 234 -15.15 17.24 2.44
N VAL A 235 -14.87 17.92 3.56
CA VAL A 235 -14.93 17.31 4.90
C VAL A 235 -16.36 16.91 5.27
N ARG A 236 -17.35 17.68 4.80
CA ARG A 236 -18.77 17.37 5.02
C ARG A 236 -19.15 16.00 4.45
N ASP A 237 -18.86 15.77 3.17
CA ASP A 237 -19.20 14.52 2.49
C ASP A 237 -18.47 13.33 3.13
N MET A 238 -17.22 13.53 3.57
CA MET A 238 -16.45 12.50 4.28
C MET A 238 -17.08 12.10 5.61
N LEU A 239 -17.63 13.07 6.35
CA LEU A 239 -18.31 12.84 7.62
C LEU A 239 -19.71 12.23 7.44
N GLU A 240 -20.40 12.57 6.36
CA GLU A 240 -21.71 11.99 6.01
C GLU A 240 -21.57 10.53 5.52
N VAL A 241 -20.60 10.25 4.64
CA VAL A 241 -20.34 8.90 4.10
C VAL A 241 -19.64 8.00 5.10
N GLY A 242 -18.71 8.53 5.89
CA GLY A 242 -17.95 7.77 6.88
C GLY A 242 -18.74 7.45 8.15
N GLY A 243 -19.87 8.12 8.37
CA GLY A 243 -20.54 8.13 9.65
C GLY A 243 -19.70 8.80 10.74
N ALA A 244 -20.36 9.36 11.75
CA ALA A 244 -19.67 9.97 12.88
C ALA A 244 -18.84 8.97 13.71
N ALA A 245 -19.03 7.65 13.52
CA ALA A 245 -18.46 6.60 14.37
C ALA A 245 -17.35 5.75 13.73
N ASP A 246 -17.22 5.68 12.39
CA ASP A 246 -16.23 4.81 11.74
C ASP A 246 -15.04 5.58 11.16
N ASP A 247 -13.94 5.54 11.90
CA ASP A 247 -12.64 6.11 11.53
C ASP A 247 -12.06 5.55 10.23
N HIS A 248 -12.34 4.28 9.89
CA HIS A 248 -11.78 3.66 8.70
C HIS A 248 -12.46 4.16 7.43
N LEU A 249 -13.78 4.28 7.44
CA LEU A 249 -14.52 4.83 6.31
C LEU A 249 -14.17 6.31 6.10
N PHE A 250 -14.03 7.08 7.19
CA PHE A 250 -13.56 8.45 7.12
C PHE A 250 -12.16 8.54 6.49
N LEU A 251 -11.17 7.81 7.02
CA LEU A 251 -9.80 7.83 6.50
C LEU A 251 -9.75 7.38 5.03
N ARG A 252 -10.56 6.39 4.64
CA ARG A 252 -10.69 5.94 3.25
C ARG A 252 -11.28 7.02 2.34
N SER A 253 -12.26 7.78 2.82
CA SER A 253 -12.86 8.88 2.05
C SER A 253 -11.90 10.06 1.90
N PHE A 254 -11.19 10.42 2.98
CA PHE A 254 -10.16 11.46 3.00
C PHE A 254 -8.96 11.13 2.11
N SER A 255 -8.41 9.91 2.25
CA SER A 255 -7.32 9.44 1.39
C SER A 255 -7.73 9.43 -0.08
N ARG A 256 -8.98 9.06 -0.40
CA ARG A 256 -9.51 9.09 -1.77
C ARG A 256 -9.65 10.49 -2.34
N SER A 257 -10.02 11.50 -1.55
CA SER A 257 -10.10 12.90 -2.05
C SER A 257 -8.71 13.42 -2.41
N VAL A 258 -7.70 13.09 -1.61
CA VAL A 258 -6.29 13.50 -1.84
C VAL A 258 -5.62 12.67 -2.94
N GLY A 259 -6.13 11.46 -3.23
CA GLY A 259 -5.52 10.52 -4.17
C GLY A 259 -4.48 9.59 -3.53
N TYR A 260 -4.47 9.50 -2.20
CA TYR A 260 -3.64 8.58 -1.44
C TYR A 260 -4.23 7.17 -1.52
N TRP A 261 -3.68 6.34 -2.40
CA TRP A 261 -4.13 4.97 -2.62
C TRP A 261 -2.94 3.99 -2.73
N PRO A 262 -2.99 2.80 -2.13
CA PRO A 262 -4.09 2.26 -1.32
C PRO A 262 -4.11 2.79 0.12
N ALA A 263 -5.31 3.13 0.59
CA ALA A 263 -5.56 3.48 1.98
C ALA A 263 -5.71 2.20 2.81
N GLN A 264 -4.61 1.47 3.02
CA GLN A 264 -4.64 0.24 3.82
C GLN A 264 -4.83 0.59 5.30
N GLY A 265 -5.91 0.11 5.92
CA GLY A 265 -6.13 0.14 7.37
C GLY A 265 -5.26 -0.86 8.16
N MET A 266 -4.04 -1.13 7.68
CA MET A 266 -3.17 -2.18 8.22
C MET A 266 -2.47 -1.77 9.52
N ASP A 267 -2.33 -0.47 9.78
CA ASP A 267 -1.77 0.05 11.04
C ASP A 267 -2.56 -0.50 12.26
N ARG A 268 -3.90 -0.64 12.14
CA ARG A 268 -4.75 -1.28 13.16
C ARG A 268 -4.53 -2.78 13.26
N GLN A 269 -4.31 -3.44 12.14
CA GLN A 269 -4.11 -4.90 12.10
C GLN A 269 -2.79 -5.28 12.78
N LEU A 270 -1.77 -4.42 12.63
CA LEU A 270 -0.51 -4.52 13.36
C LEU A 270 -0.71 -4.37 14.87
N SER A 271 -1.42 -3.34 15.32
CA SER A 271 -1.70 -3.11 16.74
C SER A 271 -2.52 -4.26 17.34
N ALA A 272 -3.57 -4.72 16.65
CA ALA A 272 -4.38 -5.84 17.10
C ALA A 272 -3.61 -7.18 17.18
N VAL A 273 -2.68 -7.41 16.25
CA VAL A 273 -1.80 -8.58 16.29
C VAL A 273 -0.76 -8.46 17.40
N LEU A 274 -0.22 -7.27 17.63
CA LEU A 274 0.72 -7.01 18.72
C LEU A 274 0.07 -7.19 20.10
N ASP A 275 -1.16 -6.71 20.25
CA ASP A 275 -1.98 -6.90 21.46
C ASP A 275 -2.29 -8.39 21.72
N LEU A 276 -2.49 -9.18 20.67
CA LEU A 276 -2.69 -10.64 20.76
C LEU A 276 -1.39 -11.39 21.15
N MET A 277 -0.23 -10.86 20.77
CA MET A 277 1.08 -11.50 21.01
C MET A 277 1.65 -11.22 22.42
N LEU A 278 1.18 -10.17 23.09
CA LEU A 278 1.71 -9.73 24.39
C LEU A 278 0.68 -9.98 25.51
N PRO A 279 0.66 -11.18 26.13
CA PRO A 279 -0.21 -11.44 27.28
C PRO A 279 0.19 -10.51 28.44
N GLY A 280 -0.70 -9.57 28.80
CA GLY A 280 -0.51 -8.64 29.91
C GLY A 280 -0.18 -7.19 29.50
N SER A 281 0.03 -6.88 28.22
CA SER A 281 0.09 -5.48 27.76
C SER A 281 -1.31 -4.90 27.60
N GLY A 282 -2.06 -4.80 28.71
CA GLY A 282 -3.36 -4.12 28.77
C GLY A 282 -3.28 -2.58 28.60
N LYS A 283 -2.18 -2.07 28.05
CA LYS A 283 -2.09 -0.67 27.63
C LYS A 283 -2.68 -0.61 26.23
N GLN A 284 -3.96 -0.28 26.15
CA GLN A 284 -4.58 0.28 24.94
C GLN A 284 -3.61 1.30 24.35
N LEU A 285 -2.80 0.89 23.36
CA LEU A 285 -1.85 1.77 22.70
C LEU A 285 -2.67 2.75 21.84
N SER A 286 -3.15 3.80 22.50
CA SER A 286 -3.74 5.05 22.01
C SER A 286 -4.45 4.98 20.65
N ARG A 287 -5.63 4.33 20.65
CA ARG A 287 -6.54 4.26 19.49
C ARG A 287 -6.91 5.63 18.90
N GLU A 288 -6.94 6.67 19.74
CA GLU A 288 -7.26 8.05 19.31
C GLU A 288 -6.09 8.72 18.57
N SER A 289 -4.83 8.41 18.93
CA SER A 289 -3.66 8.94 18.24
C SER A 289 -3.47 8.36 16.84
N GLU A 290 -3.99 7.16 16.58
CA GLU A 290 -3.73 6.44 15.34
C GLU A 290 -4.35 7.13 14.12
N LEU A 291 -5.56 7.66 14.26
CA LEU A 291 -6.22 8.39 13.16
C LEU A 291 -5.47 9.68 12.82
N LEU A 292 -5.06 10.44 13.83
CA LEU A 292 -4.31 11.68 13.61
C LEU A 292 -2.97 11.40 12.95
N VAL A 293 -2.27 10.35 13.38
CA VAL A 293 -1.01 9.90 12.74
C VAL A 293 -1.26 9.49 11.29
N ALA A 294 -2.34 8.76 11.00
CA ALA A 294 -2.68 8.36 9.63
C ALA A 294 -3.01 9.58 8.74
N VAL A 295 -3.77 10.55 9.26
CA VAL A 295 -4.06 11.81 8.56
C VAL A 295 -2.78 12.61 8.31
N GLN A 296 -1.92 12.75 9.31
CA GLN A 296 -0.62 13.44 9.17
C GLN A 296 0.26 12.77 8.11
N ARG A 297 0.29 11.43 8.03
CA ARG A 297 1.01 10.70 6.97
C ARG A 297 0.47 11.03 5.57
N VAL A 298 -0.85 11.10 5.41
CA VAL A 298 -1.49 11.49 4.13
C VAL A 298 -1.13 12.94 3.77
N LEU A 299 -1.23 13.85 4.73
CA LEU A 299 -0.89 15.26 4.56
C LEU A 299 0.60 15.45 4.21
N PHE A 300 1.48 14.67 4.82
CA PHE A 300 2.92 14.66 4.51
C PHE A 300 3.23 14.12 3.12
N ALA A 301 2.58 13.04 2.69
CA ALA A 301 2.69 12.56 1.31
C ALA A 301 2.23 13.62 0.31
N MET A 302 1.19 14.38 0.67
CA MET A 302 0.71 15.49 -0.15
C MET A 302 1.69 16.68 -0.18
N THR A 303 2.31 17.07 0.94
CA THR A 303 3.33 18.14 0.92
C THR A 303 4.53 17.74 0.07
N GLN A 304 5.02 16.51 0.21
CA GLN A 304 6.08 15.97 -0.65
C GLN A 304 5.70 16.03 -2.13
N ALA A 305 4.45 15.66 -2.45
CA ALA A 305 3.96 15.72 -3.81
C ALA A 305 3.89 17.15 -4.36
N LEU A 306 3.43 18.12 -3.56
CA LEU A 306 3.44 19.54 -3.92
C LEU A 306 4.86 20.10 -4.10
N HIS A 307 5.82 19.71 -3.25
CA HIS A 307 7.23 20.09 -3.39
C HIS A 307 7.81 19.62 -4.73
N THR A 308 7.64 18.34 -5.07
CA THR A 308 8.13 17.81 -6.35
C THR A 308 7.45 18.46 -7.55
N TRP A 309 6.15 18.74 -7.45
CA TRP A 309 5.40 19.43 -8.49
C TRP A 309 5.92 20.85 -8.69
N ARG A 310 6.21 21.58 -7.60
CA ARG A 310 6.77 22.94 -7.65
C ARG A 310 8.16 22.97 -8.28
N LEU A 311 9.03 22.01 -7.92
CA LEU A 311 10.36 21.89 -8.54
C LEU A 311 10.24 21.66 -10.05
N ARG A 312 9.26 20.85 -10.47
CA ARG A 312 8.97 20.59 -11.88
C ARG A 312 8.40 21.81 -12.61
N SER A 313 7.54 22.59 -11.97
CA SER A 313 6.93 23.78 -12.59
C SER A 313 7.93 24.93 -12.77
N ILE A 314 8.87 25.12 -11.83
CA ILE A 314 9.99 26.07 -11.98
C ILE A 314 10.84 25.71 -13.22
N GLY A 315 11.14 24.42 -13.41
CA GLY A 315 11.91 23.96 -14.58
C GLY A 315 11.17 24.10 -15.91
N ALA A 316 9.84 24.21 -15.91
CA ALA A 316 9.01 24.32 -17.11
C ALA A 316 8.65 25.76 -17.51
N LEU A 317 9.23 26.79 -16.85
CA LEU A 317 8.98 28.23 -17.10
C LEU A 317 7.50 28.66 -17.00
N ASN A 318 6.62 27.84 -16.43
CA ASN A 318 5.23 28.19 -16.16
C ASN A 318 5.13 28.83 -14.77
N PHE A 319 5.41 30.13 -14.68
CA PHE A 319 5.48 30.89 -13.42
C PHE A 319 4.14 30.98 -12.65
N ASP A 320 3.00 30.67 -13.30
CA ASP A 320 1.67 31.00 -12.77
C ASP A 320 0.81 29.81 -12.35
N ALA A 321 1.35 28.60 -12.38
CA ALA A 321 0.55 27.39 -12.20
C ALA A 321 0.33 27.00 -10.72
N THR A 322 0.40 27.91 -9.74
CA THR A 322 0.31 27.50 -8.33
C THR A 322 -1.01 26.74 -8.06
N PRO A 323 -0.93 25.52 -7.51
CA PRO A 323 -2.08 24.66 -7.33
C PRO A 323 -3.06 25.26 -6.33
N LEU A 324 -4.35 25.19 -6.64
CA LEU A 324 -5.43 25.66 -5.77
C LEU A 324 -6.08 24.47 -5.05
N ILE A 325 -6.14 24.56 -3.72
CA ILE A 325 -6.73 23.57 -2.84
C ILE A 325 -7.96 24.20 -2.19
N LEU A 326 -9.12 23.61 -2.45
CA LEU A 326 -10.40 24.04 -1.89
C LEU A 326 -10.80 23.06 -0.78
N ILE A 327 -10.92 23.55 0.44
CA ILE A 327 -11.31 22.72 1.58
C ILE A 327 -12.67 23.21 2.09
N THR A 328 -13.69 22.36 1.98
CA THR A 328 -15.07 22.73 2.33
C THR A 328 -15.61 21.88 3.48
N GLY A 329 -16.68 22.38 4.12
CA GLY A 329 -17.42 21.63 5.13
C GLY A 329 -16.98 21.88 6.57
N PHE A 330 -16.34 23.02 6.83
CA PHE A 330 -16.02 23.48 8.18
C PHE A 330 -17.30 24.00 8.86
N THR A 331 -17.79 23.25 9.84
CA THR A 331 -18.91 23.65 10.69
C THR A 331 -18.55 23.34 12.14
N SER A 332 -19.10 24.09 13.09
CA SER A 332 -18.90 23.82 14.52
C SER A 332 -19.33 22.40 14.90
N GLU A 333 -20.45 21.94 14.35
CA GLU A 333 -20.95 20.57 14.52
C GLU A 333 -19.93 19.53 14.04
N ASN A 334 -19.28 19.77 12.90
CA ASN A 334 -18.29 18.85 12.35
C ASN A 334 -16.99 18.86 13.15
N LYS A 335 -16.62 20.01 13.75
CA LYS A 335 -15.45 20.15 14.63
C LYS A 335 -15.52 19.16 15.80
N ASP A 336 -16.68 19.12 16.46
CA ASP A 336 -16.89 18.30 17.65
C ASP A 336 -16.94 16.80 17.33
N ARG A 337 -17.30 16.43 16.10
CA ARG A 337 -17.35 15.02 15.67
C ARG A 337 -15.97 14.35 15.65
N ARG A 338 -14.90 15.10 15.40
CA ARG A 338 -13.51 14.57 15.34
C ARG A 338 -12.50 15.58 15.90
N PRO A 339 -12.16 15.51 17.20
CA PRO A 339 -11.18 16.42 17.80
C PRO A 339 -9.79 16.24 17.15
N GLY A 340 -9.07 17.35 16.96
CA GLY A 340 -7.71 17.37 16.41
C GLY A 340 -7.57 17.25 14.89
N PHE A 341 -8.54 16.67 14.16
CA PHE A 341 -8.46 16.57 12.69
C PHE A 341 -8.46 17.95 12.02
N PHE A 342 -9.37 18.83 12.45
CA PHE A 342 -9.48 20.18 11.91
C PHE A 342 -8.23 21.01 12.19
N GLU A 343 -7.65 20.86 13.39
CA GLU A 343 -6.43 21.55 13.80
C GLU A 343 -5.23 21.09 12.94
N ALA A 344 -5.10 19.79 12.72
CA ALA A 344 -4.09 19.22 11.83
C ALA A 344 -4.23 19.71 10.37
N LEU A 345 -5.47 19.87 9.89
CA LEU A 345 -5.73 20.34 8.53
C LEU A 345 -5.45 21.85 8.37
N VAL A 346 -5.81 22.68 9.35
CA VAL A 346 -5.56 24.12 9.35
C VAL A 346 -4.06 24.41 9.47
N SER A 347 -3.37 23.76 10.41
CA SER A 347 -1.91 23.87 10.57
C SER A 347 -1.16 23.44 9.32
N TRP A 348 -1.59 22.35 8.68
CA TRP A 348 -1.02 21.92 7.41
C TRP A 348 -1.26 22.92 6.27
N ALA A 349 -2.46 23.50 6.18
CA ALA A 349 -2.77 24.50 5.17
C ALA A 349 -1.93 25.78 5.35
N ALA A 350 -1.72 26.20 6.60
CA ALA A 350 -0.83 27.31 6.95
C ALA A 350 0.59 27.04 6.44
N TYR A 351 1.14 25.87 6.77
CA TYR A 351 2.46 25.44 6.34
C TYR A 351 2.60 25.44 4.80
N VAL A 352 1.61 24.89 4.09
CA VAL A 352 1.62 24.81 2.62
C VAL A 352 1.54 26.19 1.94
N SER A 353 0.76 27.10 2.51
CA SER A 353 0.61 28.48 2.02
C SER A 353 1.86 29.32 2.31
N GLU A 354 2.40 29.26 3.52
CA GLU A 354 3.65 29.94 3.91
C GLU A 354 4.84 29.44 3.09
N ALA A 355 4.92 28.14 2.86
CA ALA A 355 5.94 27.55 2.01
C ALA A 355 5.74 27.88 0.52
N LYS A 356 4.69 28.61 0.11
CA LYS A 356 4.35 28.96 -1.28
C LYS A 356 4.19 27.74 -2.19
N LEU A 357 3.67 26.64 -1.65
CA LEU A 357 3.48 25.39 -2.39
C LEU A 357 2.12 25.35 -3.10
N ALA A 358 1.07 25.85 -2.44
CA ALA A 358 -0.28 25.88 -2.96
C ALA A 358 -1.08 27.04 -2.38
N ARG A 359 -2.11 27.49 -3.10
CA ARG A 359 -3.15 28.40 -2.60
C ARG A 359 -4.20 27.58 -1.87
N VAL A 360 -4.59 27.96 -0.66
CA VAL A 360 -5.61 27.27 0.12
C VAL A 360 -6.79 28.19 0.40
N VAL A 361 -7.98 27.72 0.05
CA VAL A 361 -9.25 28.40 0.32
C VAL A 361 -10.10 27.51 1.24
N PHE A 362 -10.45 28.05 2.39
CA PHE A 362 -11.37 27.43 3.33
C PHE A 362 -12.78 27.94 3.09
N VAL A 363 -13.76 27.02 2.98
CA VAL A 363 -15.17 27.38 3.00
C VAL A 363 -15.80 26.86 4.29
N ALA A 364 -16.20 27.80 5.13
CA ALA A 364 -16.75 27.55 6.45
C ALA A 364 -18.14 28.18 6.60
N ASP A 365 -18.94 27.58 7.48
CA ASP A 365 -20.20 28.16 7.92
C ASP A 365 -19.94 29.30 8.93
N SER A 366 -20.89 30.22 9.05
CA SER A 366 -20.82 31.33 10.02
C SER A 366 -20.69 30.85 11.46
N SER A 367 -21.10 29.60 11.75
CA SER A 367 -21.00 28.97 13.07
C SER A 367 -19.59 28.51 13.45
N PHE A 368 -18.68 28.30 12.48
CA PHE A 368 -17.32 27.82 12.76
C PHE A 368 -16.40 28.93 13.31
N GLY A 369 -16.77 30.18 13.02
CA GLY A 369 -16.15 31.40 13.56
C GLY A 369 -14.74 31.69 13.04
N GLU A 370 -14.48 32.97 12.80
CA GLU A 370 -13.14 33.54 12.59
C GLU A 370 -12.15 33.23 13.75
N PRO A 371 -12.52 33.27 15.05
CA PRO A 371 -11.56 33.08 16.14
C PRO A 371 -11.01 31.65 16.22
N SER A 372 -11.78 30.63 15.81
CA SER A 372 -11.31 29.24 15.83
C SER A 372 -10.15 29.03 14.85
N ILE A 373 -10.24 29.59 13.64
CA ILE A 373 -9.15 29.46 12.66
C ILE A 373 -7.98 30.34 13.06
N LEU A 374 -8.23 31.58 13.49
CA LEU A 374 -7.18 32.50 13.92
C LEU A 374 -6.41 32.00 15.17
N SER A 375 -7.05 31.27 16.09
CA SER A 375 -6.35 30.67 17.24
C SER A 375 -5.41 29.54 16.85
N HIS A 376 -5.60 28.93 15.68
CA HIS A 376 -4.76 27.82 15.19
C HIS A 376 -3.76 28.26 14.12
N LEU A 377 -3.84 29.51 13.64
CA LEU A 377 -2.90 30.12 12.69
C LEU A 377 -1.83 31.01 13.36
N LYS A 378 -2.01 31.36 14.64
CA LYS A 378 -0.99 32.02 15.48
C LYS A 378 -0.12 30.96 16.16
#